data_AF-A0A9E4LGG5-F1
#
_entry.id   AF-A0A9E4LGG5-F1
#
_cell.length_a   1.000
_cell.length_b   1.000
_cell.length_c   1.000
_cell.angle_alpha   90.00
_cell.angle_beta   90.00
_cell.angle_gamma   90.00
#
_symmetry.space_group_name_H-M   'P 1'
#
loop_
_entity.id
_entity.type
_entity.pdbx_description
1 polymer ?
#
loop_
_entity_poly.entity_id
_entity_poly.type
_entity_poly.pdbx_seq_one_letter_code
_entity_poly.pdbx_strand_id
1 'polypeptide(L)'
;MTATRELSRRLRHCVLPLLCVATIAYIGYHAVQGDRGLAAWRQLSQRIDQVEAELHVARMARERLEHRVSLLRPDGLDRDMLDERARLVLGLAHPDEIIYLTR
;
A
#
# COMPACT_ATOMS: atom_id res chain seq x y z
N MET A 1 24.58 2.55 69.34
CA MET A 1 24.79 1.64 68.18
C MET A 1 23.49 0.96 67.70
N THR A 2 22.30 1.51 67.99
CA THR A 2 20.99 0.95 67.60
C THR A 2 20.42 1.60 66.34
N ALA A 3 20.64 2.90 66.15
CA ALA A 3 20.15 3.68 64.99
C ALA A 3 20.62 3.14 63.63
N THR A 4 21.86 2.62 63.54
CA THR A 4 22.40 2.06 62.30
C THR A 4 21.73 0.73 61.90
N ARG A 5 21.23 -0.03 62.88
CA ARG A 5 20.52 -1.30 62.65
C ARG A 5 19.08 -1.08 62.21
N GLU A 6 18.42 -0.02 62.66
CA GLU A 6 17.08 0.34 62.20
C GLU A 6 17.08 0.95 60.79
N LEU A 7 18.08 1.78 60.47
CA LEU A 7 18.24 2.34 59.14
C LEU A 7 18.48 1.24 58.08
N SER A 8 19.37 0.28 58.36
CA SER A 8 19.61 -0.83 57.45
C SER A 8 18.39 -1.73 57.27
N ARG A 9 17.59 -1.93 58.32
CA ARG A 9 16.33 -2.68 58.25
C ARG A 9 15.28 -1.96 57.41
N ARG A 10 15.17 -0.62 57.49
CA ARG A 10 14.26 0.17 56.65
C ARG A 10 14.71 0.21 55.19
N LEU A 11 16.01 0.43 54.94
CA LEU A 11 16.60 0.41 53.60
C LEU A 11 16.31 -0.91 52.88
N ARG A 12 16.43 -2.05 53.58
CA ARG A 12 16.15 -3.37 53.00
C ARG A 12 14.71 -3.53 52.50
N HIS A 13 13.75 -2.84 53.12
CA HIS A 13 12.35 -2.84 52.67
C HIS A 13 12.07 -1.85 51.54
N CYS A 14 12.89 -0.81 51.39
CA CYS A 14 12.77 0.19 50.31
C CYS A 14 13.48 -0.24 49.01
N VAL A 15 14.49 -1.09 49.10
CA VAL A 15 15.28 -1.54 47.92
C VAL A 15 14.39 -2.22 46.88
N LEU A 16 13.52 -3.14 47.29
CA LEU A 16 12.68 -3.89 46.35
C LEU A 16 11.67 -2.99 45.61
N PRO A 17 10.86 -2.14 46.29
CA PRO A 17 9.99 -1.17 45.63
C PRO A 17 10.76 -0.22 44.69
N LEU A 18 11.93 0.27 45.10
CA LEU A 18 12.74 1.17 44.28
C LEU A 18 13.21 0.48 42.99
N LEU A 19 13.66 -0.77 43.09
CA LEU A 19 14.05 -1.59 41.94
C LEU A 19 12.88 -1.83 40.99
N CYS A 20 11.69 -2.11 41.52
CA CYS A 20 10.47 -2.26 40.71
C CYS A 20 10.15 -0.97 39.96
N VAL A 21 10.15 0.18 40.63
CA VAL A 21 9.89 1.49 40.00
C VAL A 21 10.93 1.80 38.93
N ALA A 22 12.21 1.57 39.22
CA ALA A 22 13.29 1.75 38.25
C ALA A 22 13.12 0.86 37.00
N THR A 23 12.70 -0.39 37.21
CA THR A 23 12.46 -1.34 36.12
C THR A 23 11.26 -0.93 35.26
N ILE A 24 10.16 -0.51 35.89
CA ILE A 24 8.97 0.00 35.18
C ILE A 24 9.33 1.27 34.40
N ALA A 25 10.07 2.19 35.00
CA ALA A 25 10.51 3.41 34.33
C ALA A 25 11.40 3.11 33.11
N TYR A 26 12.33 2.16 33.25
CA TYR A 26 13.20 1.72 32.16
C TYR A 26 12.39 1.12 31.00
N ILE A 27 11.50 0.17 31.30
CA ILE A 27 10.64 -0.46 30.28
C ILE A 27 9.73 0.58 29.64
N GLY A 28 9.13 1.47 30.43
CA GLY A 28 8.27 2.55 29.95
C GLY A 28 9.00 3.51 29.01
N TYR A 29 10.21 3.93 29.37
CA TYR A 29 11.05 4.75 28.50
C TYR A 29 11.35 4.05 27.17
N HIS A 30 11.80 2.79 27.22
CA HIS A 30 12.09 2.02 26.00
C HIS A 30 10.85 1.68 25.16
N ALA A 31 9.67 1.57 25.78
CA ALA A 31 8.42 1.39 25.05
C ALA A 31 8.01 2.63 24.24
N VAL A 32 8.50 3.82 24.62
CA VAL A 32 8.24 5.08 23.91
C VAL A 32 9.37 5.43 22.95
N GLN A 33 10.62 5.40 23.43
CA GLN A 33 11.82 5.81 22.67
C GLN A 33 12.48 4.69 21.85
N GLY A 34 12.11 3.43 22.05
CA GLY A 34 12.73 2.31 21.35
C GLY A 34 12.30 2.20 19.89
N ASP A 35 13.16 1.59 19.06
CA ASP A 35 12.91 1.34 17.63
C ASP A 35 11.66 0.48 17.36
N ARG A 36 11.17 -0.24 18.37
CA ARG A 36 9.91 -1.02 18.34
C ARG A 36 8.85 -0.47 19.28
N GLY A 37 9.00 0.79 19.71
CA GLY A 37 8.06 1.45 20.60
C GLY A 37 6.76 1.83 19.91
N LEU A 38 5.81 2.37 20.68
CA LEU A 38 4.50 2.79 20.16
C LEU A 38 4.59 3.81 19.02
N ALA A 39 5.59 4.71 19.07
CA ALA A 39 5.78 5.72 18.03
C ALA A 39 6.21 5.08 16.70
N ALA A 40 7.15 4.14 16.74
CA ALA A 40 7.61 3.39 15.58
C ALA A 40 6.47 2.54 14.98
N TRP A 41 5.67 1.89 15.84
CA TRP A 41 4.49 1.16 15.40
C TRP A 41 3.49 2.07 14.66
N ARG A 42 3.16 3.24 15.24
CA ARG A 42 2.27 4.22 14.57
C ARG A 42 2.81 4.67 13.22
N GLN A 43 4.10 4.99 13.14
CA GLN A 43 4.72 5.41 11.89
C GLN A 43 4.72 4.29 10.85
N LEU A 44 4.99 3.05 11.26
CA LEU A 44 4.97 1.90 10.37
C LEU A 44 3.56 1.61 9.85
N SER A 45 2.55 1.64 10.71
CA SER A 45 1.14 1.50 10.29
C SER A 45 0.75 2.57 9.26
N GLN A 46 1.11 3.83 9.50
CA GLN A 46 0.84 4.90 8.53
C GLN A 46 1.53 4.67 7.18
N ARG A 47 2.75 4.14 7.18
CA ARG A 47 3.46 3.80 5.93
C ARG A 47 2.79 2.64 5.20
N ILE A 48 2.32 1.63 5.93
CA ILE A 48 1.57 0.51 5.34
C ILE A 48 0.31 1.05 4.65
N ASP A 49 -0.49 1.86 5.36
CA ASP A 49 -1.72 2.44 4.81
C ASP A 49 -1.45 3.28 3.54
N GLN A 50 -0.36 4.05 3.53
CA GLN A 50 0.06 4.83 2.35
C GLN A 50 0.43 3.94 1.17
N VAL A 51 1.27 2.93 1.39
CA VAL A 51 1.72 2.01 0.34
C VAL A 51 0.54 1.18 -0.20
N GLU A 52 -0.39 0.77 0.66
CA GLU A 52 -1.60 0.06 0.24
C GLU A 52 -2.50 0.94 -0.64
N ALA A 53 -2.63 2.23 -0.30
CA ALA A 53 -3.38 3.18 -1.13
C ALA A 53 -2.73 3.37 -2.50
N GLU A 54 -1.41 3.53 -2.57
CA GLU A 54 -0.66 3.62 -3.83
C GLU A 54 -0.82 2.35 -4.67
N LEU A 55 -0.72 1.18 -4.04
CA LEU A 55 -0.92 -0.11 -4.68
C LEU A 55 -2.33 -0.25 -5.26
N HIS A 56 -3.35 0.23 -4.54
CA HIS A 56 -4.73 0.21 -5.01
C HIS A 56 -4.89 1.07 -6.28
N VAL A 57 -4.36 2.29 -6.29
CA VAL A 57 -4.38 3.18 -7.46
C VAL A 57 -3.67 2.55 -8.64
N ALA A 58 -2.48 1.97 -8.42
CA ALA A 58 -1.70 1.32 -9.46
C ALA A 58 -2.44 0.10 -10.06
N ARG A 59 -3.08 -0.72 -9.21
CA ARG A 59 -3.91 -1.85 -9.65
C ARG A 59 -5.09 -1.38 -10.50
N MET A 60 -5.80 -0.33 -10.06
CA MET A 60 -6.90 0.25 -10.83
C MET A 60 -6.46 0.81 -12.19
N ALA A 61 -5.25 1.36 -12.29
CA ALA A 61 -4.69 1.78 -13.56
C ALA A 61 -4.35 0.58 -14.45
N ARG A 62 -3.76 -0.48 -13.86
CA ARG A 62 -3.41 -1.72 -14.56
C ARG A 62 -4.66 -2.39 -15.14
N GLU A 63 -5.71 -2.56 -14.34
CA GLU A 63 -6.96 -3.20 -14.78
C GLU A 63 -7.64 -2.40 -15.91
N ARG A 64 -7.63 -1.07 -15.84
CA ARG A 64 -8.14 -0.22 -16.93
C ARG A 64 -7.36 -0.40 -18.23
N LEU A 65 -6.03 -0.51 -18.14
CA LEU A 65 -5.18 -0.76 -19.30
C LEU A 65 -5.35 -2.18 -19.84
N GLU A 66 -5.40 -3.18 -18.97
CA GLU A 66 -5.68 -4.59 -19.33
C GLU A 66 -7.02 -4.71 -20.05
N HIS A 67 -8.05 -4.02 -19.57
CA HIS A 67 -9.34 -3.97 -20.25
C HIS A 67 -9.24 -3.33 -21.63
N ARG A 68 -8.58 -2.16 -21.76
CA ARG A 68 -8.37 -1.51 -23.07
C ARG A 68 -7.58 -2.40 -24.03
N VAL A 69 -6.53 -3.06 -23.55
CA VAL A 69 -5.73 -4.00 -24.35
C VAL A 69 -6.59 -5.18 -24.78
N SER A 70 -7.43 -5.74 -23.90
CA SER A 70 -8.34 -6.83 -24.27
C SER A 70 -9.31 -6.44 -25.39
N LEU A 71 -9.77 -5.19 -25.42
CA LEU A 71 -10.63 -4.65 -26.48
C LEU A 71 -9.87 -4.45 -27.82
N LEU A 72 -8.55 -4.35 -27.78
CA LEU A 72 -7.69 -4.20 -28.94
C LEU A 72 -7.07 -5.53 -29.42
N ARG A 73 -7.34 -6.64 -28.73
CA ARG A 73 -6.77 -7.94 -29.11
C ARG A 73 -7.43 -8.45 -30.40
N PRO A 74 -6.63 -8.89 -31.39
CA PRO A 74 -7.13 -9.46 -32.65
C PRO A 74 -8.04 -10.67 -32.45
N ASP A 75 -7.86 -11.42 -31.36
CA ASP A 75 -8.64 -12.62 -31.03
C ASP A 75 -10.15 -12.33 -30.89
N GLY A 76 -10.56 -11.07 -30.67
CA GLY A 76 -11.97 -10.64 -30.63
C GLY A 76 -12.34 -9.57 -31.66
N LEU A 77 -11.40 -9.14 -32.51
CA LEU A 77 -11.64 -8.19 -33.60
C LEU A 77 -11.87 -8.98 -34.88
N ASP A 78 -13.12 -9.01 -35.34
CA ASP A 78 -13.47 -9.64 -36.61
C ASP A 78 -12.65 -9.00 -37.74
N ARG A 79 -11.91 -9.84 -38.46
CA ARG A 79 -11.03 -9.42 -39.56
C ARG A 79 -11.82 -8.71 -40.66
N ASP A 80 -13.08 -9.09 -40.85
CA ASP A 80 -13.97 -8.48 -41.83
C ASP A 80 -14.39 -7.06 -41.38
N MET A 81 -14.60 -6.83 -40.08
CA MET A 81 -14.84 -5.47 -39.56
C MET A 81 -13.62 -4.55 -39.69
N LEU A 82 -12.41 -5.10 -39.52
CA LEU A 82 -11.17 -4.33 -39.72
C LEU A 82 -10.98 -3.96 -41.19
N ASP A 83 -11.28 -4.88 -42.10
CA ASP A 83 -11.21 -4.62 -43.54
C ASP A 83 -12.24 -3.57 -43.97
N GLU A 84 -13.49 -3.68 -43.51
CA GLU A 84 -14.54 -2.70 -43.79
C GLU A 84 -14.19 -1.30 -43.24
N ARG A 85 -13.63 -1.23 -42.02
CA ARG A 85 -13.17 0.03 -41.42
C ARG A 85 -11.97 0.62 -42.16
N ALA A 86 -11.05 -0.23 -42.63
CA ALA A 86 -9.91 0.20 -43.44
C ALA A 86 -10.37 0.74 -44.80
N ARG A 87 -11.32 0.10 -45.47
CA ARG A 87 -11.91 0.58 -46.73
C ARG A 87 -12.63 1.91 -46.56
N LEU A 88 -13.42 2.07 -45.49
CA LEU A 88 -14.14 3.31 -45.17
C LEU A 88 -13.22 4.48 -44.81
N VAL A 89 -12.12 4.23 -44.08
CA VAL A 89 -11.21 5.30 -43.60
C VAL A 89 -10.13 5.63 -44.63
N LEU A 90 -9.58 4.63 -45.31
CA LEU A 90 -8.51 4.81 -46.31
C LEU A 90 -9.05 5.02 -47.72
N GLY A 91 -10.36 4.90 -47.94
CA GLY A 91 -10.99 5.07 -49.26
C GLY A 91 -10.59 4.01 -50.28
N LEU A 92 -10.11 2.86 -49.82
CA LEU A 92 -9.72 1.73 -50.67
C LEU A 92 -10.99 0.97 -51.08
N ALA A 93 -11.59 1.34 -52.21
CA ALA A 93 -12.56 0.49 -52.91
C ALA A 93 -11.80 -0.53 -53.77
N HIS A 94 -12.29 -1.76 -53.86
CA HIS A 94 -11.75 -2.72 -54.83
C HIS A 94 -11.96 -2.13 -56.24
N PRO A 95 -11.02 -2.28 -57.20
CA PRO A 95 -11.18 -1.75 -58.57
C PRO A 95 -12.53 -2.08 -59.27
N ASP A 96 -13.28 -3.07 -58.80
CA ASP A 96 -14.56 -3.51 -59.36
C ASP A 96 -15.81 -3.10 -58.53
N GLU A 97 -15.69 -2.25 -57.50
CA GLU A 97 -16.83 -1.81 -56.67
C GLU A 97 -17.46 -0.49 -57.17
N ILE A 98 -18.78 -0.52 -57.44
CA ILE A 98 -19.57 0.64 -57.90
C ILE A 98 -20.33 1.24 -56.72
N ILE A 99 -19.95 2.45 -56.30
CA ILE A 99 -20.63 3.20 -55.23
C ILE A 99 -21.77 4.03 -55.81
N TYR A 100 -23.02 3.70 -55.47
CA TYR A 100 -24.20 4.49 -55.83
C TYR A 100 -24.45 5.58 -54.79
N LEU A 101 -24.10 6.83 -55.11
CA LEU A 101 -24.52 8.01 -54.34
C LEU A 101 -25.88 8.50 -54.87
N THR A 102 -26.96 8.10 -54.20
CA THR A 102 -28.28 8.70 -54.42
C THR A 102 -28.38 10.01 -53.64
N ARG A 103 -28.78 11.07 -54.34
CA ARG A 103 -28.99 12.43 -53.84
C ARG A 103 -30.25 12.56 -53.00
#